data_AF-A0A0M3IHY6-F1
#
_entry.id   AF-A0A0M3IHY6-F1
#
_cell.length_a   1.000
_cell.length_b   1.000
_cell.length_c   1.000
_cell.angle_alpha   90.00
_cell.angle_beta   90.00
_cell.angle_gamma   90.00
#
_symmetry.space_group_name_H-M   'P 1'
#
loop_
_entity.id
_entity.type
_entity.pdbx_description
1 polymer ?
#
loop_
_entity_poly.entity_id
_entity_poly.type
_entity_poly.pdbx_seq_one_letter_code
_entity_poly.pdbx_strand_id
1 'polypeptide(L)'
;MVTGDHPSTATAVAKYIGLLNGNEKYNILQDDVCEKKVDEGLSVIHGEVLDLLTPEQWDEILAQKSVVFARTTPAQKLIIVKECQKRKEVVAVTGDGVFDAPALKRADVGVALEAVGSIFAKEAADMVLIDNDVKNIVKGIEEGRLLYANLKKTIAYTLTHLMPELYAILLTFIIGFPLGLSSLQIVTIDLITELPPSIALTFEPGDNVNDFWCILLVYQYLFIHIEGSIFAKEAADMVLIDNDVKNIVKGIEEGRLLYANLKKTIAYTLTHLMPELYAILLTFIIGFPLGLSSLQIVTIDLITELPPSIALTFEPGERDIMRRPPRKTTSRLVSRALLAYSYLFAGNIIAVGCMAAYLYYGIRPKDLLFTSSEYWTINANNFTTDAGLVFTPSVQVRIHRQARAAWQITLVMAQAFHLFMCTTRRISLFRHGFRNAVAGLAILLEVLVLNFFIYTPGVQTWIGVEHPPGFVWLFCLFVAVVLLIFNEVRLEETHSTVVFCYS
;
A
#
# COMPACT_ATOMS: atom_id res chain seq x y z
N MET A 1 -25.48 -12.46 -14.44
CA MET A 1 -26.15 -13.45 -13.56
C MET A 1 -25.89 -14.85 -14.10
N VAL A 2 -25.70 -15.84 -13.23
CA VAL A 2 -25.53 -17.25 -13.62
C VAL A 2 -26.43 -18.10 -12.71
N THR A 3 -27.39 -18.84 -13.26
CA THR A 3 -28.32 -19.67 -12.47
C THR A 3 -28.74 -20.96 -13.19
N GLY A 4 -29.06 -21.99 -12.42
CA GLY A 4 -29.72 -23.23 -12.89
C GLY A 4 -31.23 -23.09 -13.10
N ASP A 5 -31.82 -21.94 -12.75
CA ASP A 5 -33.23 -21.65 -12.91
C ASP A 5 -33.66 -21.55 -14.38
N HIS A 6 -34.97 -21.68 -14.60
CA HIS A 6 -35.59 -21.46 -15.91
C HIS A 6 -35.38 -20.00 -16.39
N PRO A 7 -35.12 -19.75 -17.69
CA PRO A 7 -34.85 -18.42 -18.24
C PRO A 7 -35.88 -17.33 -17.88
N SER A 8 -37.17 -17.70 -17.78
CA SER A 8 -38.23 -16.76 -17.38
C SER A 8 -38.03 -16.23 -15.96
N THR A 9 -37.72 -17.11 -15.00
CA THR A 9 -37.45 -16.76 -13.60
C THR A 9 -36.18 -15.92 -13.50
N ALA A 10 -35.10 -16.38 -14.15
CA ALA A 10 -33.83 -15.65 -14.18
C ALA A 10 -33.98 -14.22 -14.73
N THR A 11 -34.75 -14.06 -15.81
CA THR A 11 -35.04 -12.74 -16.41
C THR A 11 -35.89 -11.86 -15.49
N ALA A 12 -36.89 -12.42 -14.79
CA ALA A 12 -37.72 -11.68 -13.85
C ALA A 12 -36.91 -11.17 -12.64
N VAL A 13 -36.08 -12.03 -12.04
CA VAL A 13 -35.20 -11.67 -10.91
C VAL A 13 -34.16 -10.65 -11.37
N ALA A 14 -33.55 -10.83 -12.55
CA ALA A 14 -32.56 -9.90 -13.08
C ALA A 14 -33.15 -8.49 -13.36
N LYS A 15 -34.42 -8.38 -13.77
CA LYS A 15 -35.16 -7.10 -13.81
C LYS A 15 -35.36 -6.52 -12.41
N TYR A 16 -35.80 -7.34 -11.45
CA TYR A 16 -36.08 -6.89 -10.08
C TYR A 16 -34.84 -6.31 -9.38
N ILE A 17 -33.67 -6.93 -9.54
CA ILE A 17 -32.41 -6.46 -8.93
C ILE A 17 -31.69 -5.38 -9.76
N GLY A 18 -32.29 -4.89 -10.85
CA GLY A 18 -31.73 -3.82 -11.67
C GLY A 18 -30.53 -4.20 -12.55
N LEU A 19 -30.31 -5.50 -12.80
CA LEU A 19 -29.36 -5.92 -13.85
C LEU A 19 -29.91 -5.61 -15.25
N LEU A 20 -31.24 -5.62 -15.43
CA LEU A 20 -31.91 -5.38 -16.71
C LEU A 20 -32.81 -4.13 -16.59
N ASN A 21 -32.66 -3.16 -17.49
CA ASN A 21 -33.55 -1.99 -17.50
C ASN A 21 -34.92 -2.36 -18.09
N GLY A 22 -36.01 -1.80 -17.56
CA GLY A 22 -37.38 -2.19 -17.88
C GLY A 22 -37.81 -2.05 -19.35
N ASN A 23 -37.08 -1.28 -20.16
CA ASN A 23 -37.43 -0.94 -21.55
C ASN A 23 -36.50 -1.59 -22.61
N GLU A 24 -35.48 -2.35 -22.21
CA GLU A 24 -34.55 -3.00 -23.15
C GLU A 24 -35.19 -4.25 -23.76
N LYS A 25 -35.15 -4.37 -25.09
CA LYS A 25 -35.47 -5.62 -25.78
C LYS A 25 -34.40 -6.65 -25.44
N TYR A 26 -34.80 -7.90 -25.24
CA TYR A 26 -33.89 -9.00 -24.91
C TYR A 26 -34.10 -10.17 -25.87
N ASN A 27 -32.99 -10.77 -26.29
CA ASN A 27 -33.00 -11.99 -27.09
C ASN A 27 -32.77 -13.19 -26.18
N ILE A 28 -33.67 -14.18 -26.27
CA ILE A 28 -33.44 -15.51 -25.69
C ILE A 28 -32.75 -16.35 -26.77
N LEU A 29 -31.50 -16.74 -26.54
CA LEU A 29 -30.78 -17.66 -27.40
C LEU A 29 -31.03 -19.09 -26.90
N GLN A 30 -31.92 -19.80 -27.61
CA GLN A 30 -32.31 -21.18 -27.29
C GLN A 30 -31.82 -22.19 -28.35
N ASP A 31 -32.09 -21.99 -29.66
CA ASP A 31 -31.92 -23.08 -30.65
C ASP A 31 -31.09 -22.78 -31.91
N ASP A 32 -30.70 -21.53 -32.21
CA ASP A 32 -29.93 -21.23 -33.43
C ASP A 32 -28.91 -20.10 -33.26
N VAL A 33 -27.62 -20.46 -33.32
CA VAL A 33 -26.47 -19.56 -33.14
C VAL A 33 -26.03 -18.90 -34.47
N CYS A 34 -26.51 -19.39 -35.61
CA CYS A 34 -25.87 -19.13 -36.91
C CYS A 34 -26.29 -17.87 -37.68
N GLU A 35 -27.43 -17.23 -37.39
CA GLU A 35 -27.95 -16.13 -38.26
C GLU A 35 -28.46 -14.85 -37.59
N LYS A 36 -28.49 -14.75 -36.24
CA LYS A 36 -28.95 -13.52 -35.57
C LYS A 36 -27.78 -12.71 -35.02
N LYS A 37 -27.49 -11.59 -35.70
CA LYS A 37 -26.71 -10.50 -35.09
C LYS A 37 -27.29 -10.18 -33.72
N VAL A 38 -26.43 -10.14 -32.70
CA VAL A 38 -26.83 -9.75 -31.37
C VAL A 38 -26.87 -8.22 -31.34
N ASP A 39 -28.04 -7.65 -31.65
CA ASP A 39 -28.28 -6.21 -31.47
C ASP A 39 -27.91 -5.78 -30.04
N GLU A 40 -27.62 -4.49 -29.84
CA GLU A 40 -27.06 -3.89 -28.60
C GLU A 40 -27.93 -4.03 -27.32
N GLY A 41 -28.99 -4.85 -27.36
CA GLY A 41 -29.84 -5.23 -26.25
C GLY A 41 -29.70 -6.70 -25.84
N LEU A 42 -29.00 -6.91 -24.73
CA LEU A 42 -29.29 -7.91 -23.69
C LEU A 42 -29.50 -9.39 -24.12
N SER A 43 -28.48 -10.22 -23.89
CA SER A 43 -28.55 -11.67 -24.13
C SER A 43 -28.97 -12.47 -22.87
N VAL A 44 -30.06 -13.23 -22.99
CA VAL A 44 -30.38 -14.34 -22.07
C VAL A 44 -29.97 -15.64 -22.77
N ILE A 45 -28.99 -16.33 -22.20
CA ILE A 45 -28.32 -17.49 -22.83
C ILE A 45 -28.72 -18.76 -22.10
N HIS A 46 -29.22 -19.75 -22.85
CA HIS A 46 -29.54 -21.07 -22.31
C HIS A 46 -28.27 -21.91 -22.10
N GLY A 47 -28.23 -22.68 -21.01
CA GLY A 47 -27.08 -23.51 -20.66
C GLY A 47 -26.65 -24.50 -21.74
N GLU A 48 -27.58 -25.01 -22.54
CA GLU A 48 -27.29 -25.97 -23.64
C GLU A 48 -26.45 -25.35 -24.77
N VAL A 49 -26.51 -24.03 -24.95
CA VAL A 49 -25.75 -23.32 -26.00
C VAL A 49 -24.30 -23.05 -25.56
N LEU A 50 -24.02 -23.03 -24.25
CA LEU A 50 -22.72 -22.62 -23.69
C LEU A 50 -21.53 -23.43 -24.20
N ASP A 51 -21.71 -24.73 -24.36
CA ASP A 51 -20.65 -25.66 -24.79
C ASP A 51 -20.40 -25.62 -26.32
N LEU A 52 -21.25 -24.89 -27.07
CA LEU A 52 -21.17 -24.69 -28.53
C LEU A 52 -20.56 -23.32 -28.93
N LEU A 53 -20.38 -22.40 -27.97
CA LEU A 53 -19.92 -21.03 -28.24
C LEU A 53 -18.43 -20.97 -28.64
N THR A 54 -18.12 -20.25 -29.72
CA THR A 54 -16.73 -19.98 -30.13
C THR A 54 -16.08 -18.90 -29.25
N PRO A 55 -14.73 -18.78 -29.22
CA PRO A 55 -14.04 -17.74 -28.45
C PRO A 55 -14.50 -16.31 -28.79
N GLU A 56 -14.79 -16.04 -30.06
CA GLU A 56 -15.25 -14.74 -30.56
C GLU A 56 -16.68 -14.43 -30.09
N GLN A 57 -17.56 -15.44 -30.04
CA GLN A 57 -18.91 -15.30 -29.50
C GLN A 57 -18.88 -15.05 -27.99
N TRP A 58 -17.97 -15.71 -27.27
CA TRP A 58 -17.72 -15.39 -25.86
C TRP A 58 -17.23 -13.95 -25.65
N ASP A 59 -16.42 -13.39 -26.58
CA ASP A 59 -16.03 -11.98 -26.54
C ASP A 59 -17.24 -11.05 -26.76
N GLU A 60 -18.05 -11.30 -27.79
CA GLU A 60 -19.25 -10.50 -28.09
C GLU A 60 -20.29 -10.55 -26.95
N ILE A 61 -20.48 -11.72 -26.33
CA ILE A 61 -21.36 -11.91 -25.17
C ILE A 61 -20.83 -11.16 -23.95
N LEU A 62 -19.56 -11.37 -23.57
CA LEU A 62 -19.00 -10.80 -22.34
C LEU A 62 -18.66 -9.31 -22.45
N ALA A 63 -18.61 -8.74 -23.67
CA ALA A 63 -18.56 -7.30 -23.89
C ALA A 63 -19.87 -6.57 -23.58
N GLN A 64 -21.00 -7.28 -23.46
CA GLN A 64 -22.29 -6.68 -23.13
C GLN A 64 -22.37 -6.22 -21.68
N LYS A 65 -23.05 -5.08 -21.47
CA LYS A 65 -23.21 -4.46 -20.14
C LYS A 65 -23.90 -5.37 -19.10
N SER A 66 -24.82 -6.23 -19.55
CA SER A 66 -25.60 -7.13 -18.71
C SER A 66 -25.86 -8.46 -19.42
N VAL A 67 -25.45 -9.57 -18.82
CA VAL A 67 -25.63 -10.93 -19.35
C VAL A 67 -26.31 -11.82 -18.30
N VAL A 68 -27.26 -12.66 -18.75
CA VAL A 68 -27.94 -13.66 -17.90
C VAL A 68 -27.75 -15.04 -18.52
N PHE A 69 -26.96 -15.88 -17.83
CA PHE A 69 -26.86 -17.30 -18.13
C PHE A 69 -27.87 -18.06 -17.27
N ALA A 70 -28.80 -18.77 -17.93
CA ALA A 70 -29.88 -19.51 -17.29
C ALA A 70 -29.81 -20.99 -17.64
N ARG A 71 -30.41 -21.84 -16.79
CA ARG A 71 -30.34 -23.31 -16.87
C ARG A 71 -28.91 -23.87 -16.90
N THR A 72 -27.95 -23.21 -16.27
CA THR A 72 -26.53 -23.62 -16.28
C THR A 72 -26.25 -24.78 -15.33
N THR A 73 -25.46 -25.76 -15.78
CA THR A 73 -24.90 -26.81 -14.90
C THR A 73 -23.71 -26.29 -14.05
N PRO A 74 -23.32 -26.95 -12.94
CA PRO A 74 -22.15 -26.55 -12.15
C PRO A 74 -20.84 -26.48 -12.95
N ALA A 75 -20.67 -27.39 -13.92
CA ALA A 75 -19.53 -27.39 -14.83
C ALA A 75 -19.54 -26.15 -15.76
N GLN A 76 -20.71 -25.76 -16.25
CA GLN A 76 -20.88 -24.56 -17.06
C GLN A 76 -20.65 -23.26 -16.25
N LYS A 77 -21.06 -23.21 -14.98
CA LYS A 77 -20.70 -22.10 -14.08
C LYS A 77 -19.17 -21.91 -14.00
N LEU A 78 -18.44 -23.02 -13.86
CA LEU A 78 -16.97 -23.02 -13.87
C LEU A 78 -16.37 -22.59 -15.23
N ILE A 79 -17.00 -22.94 -16.36
CA ILE A 79 -16.57 -22.50 -17.70
C ILE A 79 -16.73 -20.97 -17.82
N ILE A 80 -17.87 -20.40 -17.43
CA ILE A 80 -18.12 -18.96 -17.45
C ILE A 80 -17.04 -18.20 -16.65
N VAL A 81 -16.68 -18.67 -15.45
CA VAL A 81 -15.60 -18.05 -14.64
C VAL A 81 -14.26 -18.11 -15.37
N LYS A 82 -13.90 -19.26 -15.96
CA LYS A 82 -12.65 -19.41 -16.73
C LYS A 82 -12.61 -18.49 -17.96
N GLU A 83 -13.74 -18.31 -18.66
CA GLU A 83 -13.82 -17.44 -19.83
C GLU A 83 -13.67 -15.96 -19.46
N CYS A 84 -14.28 -15.52 -18.36
CA CYS A 84 -14.03 -14.17 -17.82
C CYS A 84 -12.55 -13.97 -17.43
N GLN A 85 -11.93 -14.96 -16.76
CA GLN A 85 -10.52 -14.88 -16.34
C GLN A 85 -9.52 -14.92 -17.52
N LYS A 86 -9.81 -15.66 -18.59
CA LYS A 86 -8.99 -15.64 -19.83
C LYS A 86 -8.85 -14.23 -20.40
N ARG A 87 -9.87 -13.39 -20.22
CA ARG A 87 -9.93 -11.98 -20.65
C ARG A 87 -9.19 -11.02 -19.72
N LYS A 88 -8.51 -11.54 -18.68
CA LYS A 88 -7.71 -10.81 -17.68
C LYS A 88 -8.52 -9.87 -16.77
N GLU A 89 -9.82 -10.16 -16.63
CA GLU A 89 -10.67 -9.57 -15.61
C GLU A 89 -10.50 -10.30 -14.28
N VAL A 90 -10.74 -9.59 -13.17
CA VAL A 90 -10.76 -10.17 -11.81
C VAL A 90 -12.21 -10.57 -11.51
N VAL A 91 -12.45 -11.87 -11.32
CA VAL A 91 -13.80 -12.42 -11.19
C VAL A 91 -14.10 -12.74 -9.73
N ALA A 92 -15.09 -12.05 -9.17
CA ALA A 92 -15.71 -12.45 -7.91
C ALA A 92 -16.98 -13.27 -8.18
N VAL A 93 -17.18 -14.36 -7.45
CA VAL A 93 -18.38 -15.23 -7.56
C VAL A 93 -19.13 -15.21 -6.23
N THR A 94 -20.44 -15.06 -6.28
CA THR A 94 -21.34 -15.12 -5.11
C THR A 94 -22.26 -16.32 -5.24
N GLY A 95 -22.33 -17.20 -4.24
CA GLY A 95 -23.19 -18.39 -4.27
C GLY A 95 -23.53 -18.94 -2.88
N ASP A 96 -24.60 -19.73 -2.79
CA ASP A 96 -25.16 -20.22 -1.53
C ASP A 96 -25.27 -21.77 -1.44
N GLY A 97 -25.08 -22.48 -2.56
CA GLY A 97 -25.26 -23.93 -2.64
C GLY A 97 -24.08 -24.70 -3.27
N VAL A 98 -24.13 -26.03 -3.10
CA VAL A 98 -23.12 -27.00 -3.62
C VAL A 98 -22.83 -26.81 -5.11
N PHE A 99 -23.84 -26.43 -5.89
CA PHE A 99 -23.75 -26.22 -7.33
C PHE A 99 -22.87 -25.02 -7.73
N ASP A 100 -22.54 -24.12 -6.80
CA ASP A 100 -21.63 -22.98 -7.02
C ASP A 100 -20.19 -23.25 -6.57
N ALA A 101 -19.95 -24.30 -5.77
CA ALA A 101 -18.63 -24.60 -5.21
C ALA A 101 -17.50 -24.71 -6.26
N PRO A 102 -17.67 -25.32 -7.45
CA PRO A 102 -16.62 -25.32 -8.47
C PRO A 102 -16.30 -23.91 -9.01
N ALA A 103 -17.30 -23.04 -9.12
CA ALA A 103 -17.16 -21.68 -9.63
C ALA A 103 -16.54 -20.75 -8.56
N LEU A 104 -17.00 -20.86 -7.31
CA LEU A 104 -16.44 -20.17 -6.15
C LEU A 104 -14.94 -20.46 -6.01
N LYS A 105 -14.54 -21.73 -6.01
CA LYS A 105 -13.13 -22.16 -5.87
C LYS A 105 -12.23 -21.78 -7.05
N ARG A 106 -12.81 -21.43 -8.21
CA ARG A 106 -12.05 -21.00 -9.39
C ARG A 106 -11.94 -19.47 -9.51
N ALA A 107 -12.86 -18.74 -8.89
CA ALA A 107 -12.89 -17.29 -8.87
C ALA A 107 -11.58 -16.70 -8.33
N ASP A 108 -11.34 -15.42 -8.60
CA ASP A 108 -10.27 -14.66 -7.96
C ASP A 108 -10.67 -14.21 -6.54
N VAL A 109 -11.98 -14.17 -6.26
CA VAL A 109 -12.59 -14.11 -4.92
C VAL A 109 -13.91 -14.88 -4.91
N GLY A 110 -13.99 -16.00 -4.19
CA GLY A 110 -15.24 -16.68 -3.87
C GLY A 110 -15.93 -16.03 -2.67
N VAL A 111 -17.24 -15.78 -2.75
CA VAL A 111 -18.06 -15.25 -1.66
C VAL A 111 -19.26 -16.16 -1.40
N ALA A 112 -19.29 -16.80 -0.24
CA ALA A 112 -20.40 -17.66 0.15
C ALA A 112 -21.47 -16.89 0.94
N LEU A 113 -22.72 -17.22 0.64
CA LEU A 113 -23.90 -16.84 1.43
C LEU A 113 -24.35 -18.03 2.29
N GLU A 114 -25.01 -17.74 3.40
CA GLU A 114 -25.71 -18.72 4.23
C GLU A 114 -27.12 -18.99 3.68
N ALA A 115 -27.38 -20.22 3.25
CA ALA A 115 -28.59 -20.56 2.50
C ALA A 115 -29.91 -20.32 3.27
N VAL A 116 -30.74 -19.41 2.76
CA VAL A 116 -32.10 -19.15 3.25
C VAL A 116 -33.05 -20.24 2.74
N GLY A 117 -32.93 -21.46 3.30
CA GLY A 117 -33.73 -22.61 2.85
C GLY A 117 -33.54 -23.93 3.59
N SER A 118 -32.59 -24.05 4.52
CA SER A 118 -32.26 -25.31 5.22
C SER A 118 -33.38 -25.90 6.09
N ILE A 119 -34.48 -25.17 6.27
CA ILE A 119 -35.68 -25.62 6.99
C ILE A 119 -36.57 -26.49 6.08
N PHE A 120 -36.83 -26.06 4.84
CA PHE A 120 -37.75 -26.77 3.92
C PHE A 120 -37.10 -27.98 3.23
N ALA A 121 -35.78 -27.95 3.00
CA ALA A 121 -35.08 -29.09 2.40
C ALA A 121 -35.05 -30.34 3.29
N LYS A 122 -35.23 -30.20 4.62
CA LYS A 122 -35.20 -31.29 5.59
C LYS A 122 -36.43 -32.20 5.56
N GLU A 123 -37.57 -31.72 5.08
CA GLU A 123 -38.82 -32.50 5.05
C GLU A 123 -38.95 -33.38 3.78
N ALA A 124 -38.03 -33.24 2.81
CA ALA A 124 -38.18 -33.80 1.46
C ALA A 124 -36.99 -34.67 0.98
N ALA A 125 -36.02 -34.98 1.84
CA ALA A 125 -34.78 -35.68 1.46
C ALA A 125 -34.68 -37.07 2.11
N ASP A 126 -34.89 -38.13 1.32
CA ASP A 126 -34.81 -39.53 1.77
C ASP A 126 -33.36 -40.04 2.00
N MET A 127 -32.33 -39.29 1.58
CA MET A 127 -30.93 -39.63 1.81
C MET A 127 -30.06 -38.37 1.90
N VAL A 128 -29.15 -38.34 2.89
CA VAL A 128 -28.28 -37.20 3.21
C VAL A 128 -26.81 -37.59 3.01
N LEU A 129 -26.01 -36.70 2.43
CA LEU A 129 -24.67 -37.01 1.90
C LEU A 129 -23.58 -36.54 2.87
N ILE A 130 -23.17 -37.46 3.74
CA ILE A 130 -22.17 -37.23 4.81
C ILE A 130 -20.76 -37.21 4.21
N ASP A 131 -20.31 -36.08 3.68
CA ASP A 131 -18.87 -35.81 3.55
C ASP A 131 -18.58 -34.30 3.60
N ASN A 132 -17.83 -33.87 4.60
CA ASN A 132 -17.37 -32.47 4.75
C ASN A 132 -15.97 -32.35 4.15
N ASP A 133 -15.63 -31.25 3.47
CA ASP A 133 -14.23 -30.98 3.12
C ASP A 133 -13.77 -29.55 3.46
N VAL A 134 -13.67 -29.34 4.78
CA VAL A 134 -13.24 -28.14 5.52
C VAL A 134 -11.97 -27.49 4.95
N LYS A 135 -11.17 -28.24 4.18
CA LYS A 135 -9.96 -27.81 3.44
C LYS A 135 -10.13 -26.50 2.67
N ASN A 136 -11.30 -26.16 2.15
CA ASN A 136 -11.44 -24.97 1.32
C ASN A 136 -11.69 -23.66 2.14
N ILE A 137 -12.44 -23.69 3.27
CA ILE A 137 -12.47 -22.58 4.25
C ILE A 137 -11.06 -22.37 4.79
N VAL A 138 -10.37 -23.48 5.09
CA VAL A 138 -8.97 -23.46 5.49
C VAL A 138 -8.12 -22.77 4.42
N LYS A 139 -8.36 -23.00 3.11
CA LYS A 139 -7.63 -22.35 2.02
C LYS A 139 -7.91 -20.85 1.88
N GLY A 140 -9.17 -20.40 2.01
CA GLY A 140 -9.49 -18.96 2.01
C GLY A 140 -8.88 -18.23 3.21
N ILE A 141 -8.95 -18.86 4.39
CA ILE A 141 -8.25 -18.40 5.60
C ILE A 141 -6.73 -18.47 5.41
N GLU A 142 -6.19 -19.46 4.70
CA GLU A 142 -4.77 -19.62 4.39
C GLU A 142 -4.26 -18.53 3.46
N GLU A 143 -5.00 -18.13 2.41
CA GLU A 143 -4.62 -17.01 1.55
C GLU A 143 -4.75 -15.65 2.26
N GLY A 144 -5.79 -15.45 3.07
CA GLY A 144 -5.91 -14.26 3.93
C GLY A 144 -4.81 -14.19 5.00
N ARG A 145 -4.50 -15.31 5.65
CA ARG A 145 -3.37 -15.45 6.59
C ARG A 145 -2.04 -15.33 5.88
N LEU A 146 -1.90 -15.75 4.62
CA LEU A 146 -0.70 -15.60 3.81
C LEU A 146 -0.45 -14.13 3.50
N LEU A 147 -1.46 -13.38 3.06
CA LEU A 147 -1.32 -11.94 2.84
C LEU A 147 -0.92 -11.22 4.13
N TYR A 148 -1.58 -11.54 5.26
CA TYR A 148 -1.23 -10.99 6.56
C TYR A 148 0.16 -11.44 7.05
N ALA A 149 0.54 -12.69 6.79
CA ALA A 149 1.85 -13.24 7.13
C ALA A 149 2.96 -12.62 6.28
N ASN A 150 2.75 -12.38 4.98
CA ASN A 150 3.69 -11.71 4.09
C ASN A 150 3.88 -10.25 4.46
N LEU A 151 2.79 -9.54 4.80
CA LEU A 151 2.88 -8.20 5.39
C LEU A 151 3.64 -8.23 6.71
N LYS A 152 3.35 -9.17 7.61
CA LYS A 152 4.07 -9.34 8.88
C LYS A 152 5.53 -9.75 8.68
N LYS A 153 5.86 -10.58 7.69
CA LYS A 153 7.21 -10.98 7.28
C LYS A 153 7.98 -9.78 6.74
N THR A 154 7.36 -8.97 5.89
CA THR A 154 7.95 -7.73 5.35
C THR A 154 8.24 -6.74 6.48
N ILE A 155 7.25 -6.43 7.32
CA ILE A 155 7.42 -5.54 8.49
C ILE A 155 8.45 -6.11 9.47
N ALA A 156 8.43 -7.42 9.74
CA ALA A 156 9.41 -8.05 10.62
C ALA A 156 10.81 -8.04 10.00
N TYR A 157 10.96 -8.21 8.68
CA TYR A 157 12.23 -8.16 7.98
C TYR A 157 12.85 -6.77 8.06
N THR A 158 12.10 -5.72 7.69
CA THR A 158 12.54 -4.32 7.81
C THR A 158 12.81 -3.93 9.26
N LEU A 159 11.99 -4.35 10.23
CA LEU A 159 12.31 -4.12 11.64
C LEU A 159 13.53 -4.92 12.13
N THR A 160 13.81 -6.08 11.53
CA THR A 160 14.94 -6.94 11.94
C THR A 160 16.26 -6.49 11.31
N HIS A 161 16.29 -5.94 10.09
CA HIS A 161 17.55 -5.45 9.49
C HIS A 161 18.03 -4.15 10.16
N LEU A 162 17.11 -3.30 10.62
CA LEU A 162 17.44 -2.10 11.42
C LEU A 162 18.09 -2.45 12.76
N MET A 163 17.93 -3.68 13.29
CA MET A 163 18.54 -4.07 14.58
C MET A 163 20.06 -4.24 14.50
N PRO A 164 20.67 -5.02 13.57
CA PRO A 164 22.11 -5.04 13.33
C PRO A 164 22.74 -3.66 13.17
N GLU A 165 22.09 -2.74 12.47
CA GLU A 165 22.62 -1.38 12.27
C GLU A 165 22.59 -0.58 13.57
N LEU A 166 21.45 -0.59 14.27
CA LEU A 166 21.32 -0.01 15.59
C LEU A 166 22.36 -0.59 16.56
N TYR A 167 22.59 -1.90 16.57
CA TYR A 167 23.61 -2.53 17.41
C TYR A 167 25.03 -2.13 17.02
N ALA A 168 25.37 -2.09 15.73
CA ALA A 168 26.69 -1.66 15.27
C ALA A 168 27.01 -0.21 15.69
N ILE A 169 26.00 0.66 15.72
CA ILE A 169 26.10 2.03 16.20
C ILE A 169 26.14 2.08 17.74
N LEU A 170 25.24 1.38 18.45
CA LEU A 170 25.18 1.38 19.92
C LEU A 170 26.45 0.81 20.58
N LEU A 171 27.08 -0.21 20.01
CA LEU A 171 28.35 -0.76 20.52
C LEU A 171 29.48 0.29 20.52
N THR A 172 29.46 1.22 19.56
CA THR A 172 30.39 2.35 19.49
C THR A 172 30.18 3.30 20.68
N PHE A 173 28.93 3.59 21.05
CA PHE A 173 28.62 4.54 22.12
C PHE A 173 28.67 3.95 23.53
N ILE A 174 28.31 2.67 23.70
CA ILE A 174 28.25 2.02 25.03
C ILE A 174 29.63 1.52 25.48
N ILE A 175 30.41 0.92 24.56
CA ILE A 175 31.66 0.21 24.88
C ILE A 175 32.89 0.91 24.25
N GLY A 176 32.69 1.93 23.42
CA GLY A 176 33.78 2.64 22.74
C GLY A 176 34.37 1.86 21.55
N PHE A 177 33.61 0.90 20.99
CA PHE A 177 34.04 0.11 19.83
C PHE A 177 34.20 1.03 18.59
N PRO A 178 35.13 0.75 17.64
CA PRO A 178 35.18 1.51 16.39
C PRO A 178 33.85 1.45 15.62
N LEU A 179 33.49 2.53 14.92
CA LEU A 179 32.23 2.66 14.19
C LEU A 179 32.04 1.51 13.19
N GLY A 180 31.09 0.61 13.49
CA GLY A 180 30.88 -0.60 12.69
C GLY A 180 30.32 -0.35 11.29
N LEU A 181 29.49 0.70 11.13
CA LEU A 181 28.90 1.10 9.86
C LEU A 181 29.00 2.62 9.64
N SER A 182 29.62 3.02 8.54
CA SER A 182 29.60 4.40 8.05
C SER A 182 28.23 4.74 7.45
N SER A 183 27.90 6.05 7.41
CA SER A 183 26.63 6.52 6.84
C SER A 183 26.36 6.01 5.42
N LEU A 184 27.40 5.93 4.59
CA LEU A 184 27.27 5.39 3.23
C LEU A 184 26.91 3.91 3.22
N GLN A 185 27.42 3.11 4.16
CA GLN A 185 27.07 1.69 4.25
C GLN A 185 25.61 1.51 4.65
N ILE A 186 25.10 2.29 5.61
CA ILE A 186 23.68 2.28 6.03
C ILE A 186 22.78 2.62 4.85
N VAL A 187 22.94 3.78 4.23
CA VAL A 187 22.10 4.16 3.06
C VAL A 187 22.31 3.23 1.86
N THR A 188 23.45 2.55 1.72
CA THR A 188 23.61 1.47 0.73
C THR A 188 22.78 0.24 1.10
N ILE A 189 22.76 -0.14 2.38
CA ILE A 189 21.97 -1.26 2.89
C ILE A 189 20.48 -0.96 2.66
N ASP A 190 19.96 0.15 3.19
CA ASP A 190 18.55 0.53 3.10
C ASP A 190 18.08 0.73 1.65
N LEU A 191 18.74 1.62 0.89
CA LEU A 191 18.26 2.02 -0.43
C LEU A 191 18.48 0.96 -1.51
N ILE A 192 19.59 0.20 -1.44
CA ILE A 192 20.01 -0.69 -2.53
C ILE A 192 19.76 -2.16 -2.19
N THR A 193 19.97 -2.59 -0.93
CA THR A 193 19.93 -4.02 -0.58
C THR A 193 18.69 -4.47 0.18
N GLU A 194 18.01 -3.58 0.93
CA GLU A 194 16.81 -3.92 1.72
C GLU A 194 15.53 -3.82 0.91
N LEU A 195 15.35 -2.69 0.19
CA LEU A 195 14.12 -2.43 -0.54
C LEU A 195 13.74 -3.56 -1.53
N PRO A 196 14.67 -4.17 -2.31
CA PRO A 196 14.29 -5.25 -3.23
C PRO A 196 13.82 -6.54 -2.52
N PRO A 197 14.53 -7.11 -1.52
CA PRO A 197 14.02 -8.21 -0.69
C PRO A 197 12.73 -7.89 0.07
N SER A 198 12.62 -6.69 0.67
CA SER A 198 11.42 -6.27 1.40
C SER A 198 10.19 -6.25 0.50
N ILE A 199 10.32 -5.67 -0.70
CA ILE A 199 9.26 -5.73 -1.72
C ILE A 199 9.02 -7.18 -2.18
N ALA A 200 10.04 -8.02 -2.33
CA ALA A 200 9.89 -9.41 -2.76
C ALA A 200 9.12 -10.27 -1.74
N LEU A 201 9.31 -10.07 -0.43
CA LEU A 201 8.59 -10.76 0.64
C LEU A 201 7.07 -10.50 0.60
N THR A 202 6.62 -9.38 0.03
CA THR A 202 5.18 -9.14 -0.18
C THR A 202 4.55 -10.11 -1.20
N PHE A 203 5.36 -10.78 -2.02
CA PHE A 203 4.93 -11.73 -3.06
C PHE A 203 5.34 -13.18 -2.79
N GLU A 204 5.76 -13.51 -1.57
CA GLU A 204 6.17 -14.88 -1.24
C GLU A 204 4.99 -15.86 -1.31
N PRO A 205 5.12 -17.01 -2.00
CA PRO A 205 4.08 -18.04 -2.00
C PRO A 205 3.92 -18.64 -0.60
N GLY A 206 2.73 -19.17 -0.29
CA GLY A 206 2.47 -19.76 1.01
C GLY A 206 3.23 -21.05 1.23
N ASP A 207 4.06 -21.07 2.27
CA ASP A 207 4.49 -22.31 2.90
C ASP A 207 3.27 -22.98 3.55
N ASN A 208 3.10 -24.29 3.37
CA ASN A 208 2.11 -25.08 4.10
C ASN A 208 2.52 -25.15 5.59
N VAL A 209 2.18 -24.12 6.37
CA VAL A 209 2.49 -24.05 7.80
C VAL A 209 1.60 -25.03 8.56
N ASN A 210 2.14 -26.22 8.86
CA ASN A 210 1.57 -27.21 9.78
C ASN A 210 1.58 -26.71 11.25
N ASP A 211 0.95 -25.57 11.52
CA ASP A 211 0.73 -25.02 12.88
C ASP A 211 -0.37 -25.80 13.61
N PHE A 212 -0.06 -27.07 13.92
CA PHE A 212 -0.91 -28.03 14.63
C PHE A 212 -1.47 -27.49 15.96
N TRP A 213 -0.79 -26.50 16.56
CA TRP A 213 -1.18 -25.85 17.82
C TRP A 213 -2.15 -24.67 17.66
N CYS A 214 -2.15 -23.94 16.54
CA CYS A 214 -3.13 -22.88 16.31
C CYS A 214 -4.55 -23.44 16.09
N ILE A 215 -4.62 -24.66 15.53
CA ILE A 215 -5.87 -25.38 15.27
C ILE A 215 -6.61 -25.71 16.56
N LEU A 216 -5.90 -26.08 17.65
CA LEU A 216 -6.53 -26.46 18.92
C LEU A 216 -7.32 -25.33 19.61
N LEU A 217 -6.97 -24.06 19.42
CA LEU A 217 -7.63 -22.94 20.11
C LEU A 217 -8.99 -22.54 19.49
N VAL A 218 -9.31 -23.04 18.30
CA VAL A 218 -10.62 -22.84 17.64
C VAL A 218 -11.60 -23.98 17.96
N TYR A 219 -11.10 -25.14 18.40
CA TYR A 219 -11.89 -26.36 18.61
C TYR A 219 -12.92 -26.31 19.76
N GLN A 220 -13.00 -25.23 20.54
CA GLN A 220 -13.86 -25.16 21.73
C GLN A 220 -15.19 -24.39 21.53
N TYR A 221 -15.46 -23.84 20.34
CA TYR A 221 -16.72 -23.15 20.03
C TYR A 221 -17.23 -23.40 18.60
N LEU A 222 -17.75 -24.60 18.33
CA LEU A 222 -19.00 -24.74 17.56
C LEU A 222 -19.57 -26.16 17.65
N PHE A 223 -20.89 -26.27 17.85
CA PHE A 223 -21.63 -27.54 17.79
C PHE A 223 -22.95 -27.29 17.02
N ILE A 224 -23.41 -28.30 16.28
CA ILE A 224 -24.75 -28.45 15.63
C ILE A 224 -24.94 -27.88 14.19
N HIS A 225 -24.81 -28.80 13.21
CA HIS A 225 -25.63 -29.06 12.00
C HIS A 225 -25.85 -27.98 10.90
N ILE A 226 -26.34 -28.24 9.66
CA ILE A 226 -26.39 -29.29 8.60
C ILE A 226 -27.33 -28.61 7.55
N GLU A 227 -27.05 -28.44 6.25
CA GLU A 227 -25.95 -28.86 5.35
C GLU A 227 -25.86 -27.90 4.11
N GLY A 228 -25.25 -28.31 2.99
CA GLY A 228 -25.45 -27.74 1.63
C GLY A 228 -24.77 -26.40 1.36
N SER A 229 -24.98 -25.39 2.20
CA SER A 229 -24.18 -24.16 2.19
C SER A 229 -22.74 -24.40 2.61
N ILE A 230 -22.45 -25.50 3.31
CA ILE A 230 -21.12 -25.87 3.78
C ILE A 230 -20.14 -25.96 2.60
N PHE A 231 -20.51 -26.63 1.49
CA PHE A 231 -19.66 -26.74 0.30
C PHE A 231 -19.39 -25.39 -0.38
N ALA A 232 -20.35 -24.46 -0.35
CA ALA A 232 -20.18 -23.11 -0.89
C ALA A 232 -19.27 -22.28 0.04
N LYS A 233 -19.52 -22.31 1.35
CA LYS A 233 -18.70 -21.69 2.40
C LYS A 233 -17.27 -22.19 2.35
N GLU A 234 -17.10 -23.50 2.25
CA GLU A 234 -15.83 -24.16 1.95
C GLU A 234 -15.19 -23.55 0.70
N ALA A 235 -15.82 -23.62 -0.46
CA ALA A 235 -15.22 -23.16 -1.72
C ALA A 235 -14.93 -21.65 -1.83
N ALA A 236 -15.27 -20.84 -0.83
CA ALA A 236 -15.19 -19.38 -0.87
C ALA A 236 -14.06 -18.81 0.01
N ASP A 237 -13.46 -17.71 -0.44
CA ASP A 237 -12.43 -16.97 0.29
C ASP A 237 -13.04 -16.05 1.37
N MET A 238 -14.33 -15.70 1.22
CA MET A 238 -15.09 -14.90 2.18
C MET A 238 -16.49 -15.49 2.42
N VAL A 239 -16.95 -15.49 3.66
CA VAL A 239 -18.31 -15.94 4.04
C VAL A 239 -19.09 -14.74 4.62
N LEU A 240 -20.29 -14.48 4.10
CA LEU A 240 -21.21 -13.52 4.70
C LEU A 240 -22.09 -14.20 5.74
N ILE A 241 -21.94 -13.82 7.00
CA ILE A 241 -22.67 -14.41 8.14
C ILE A 241 -24.13 -13.91 8.19
N ASP A 242 -24.38 -12.68 7.77
CA ASP A 242 -25.70 -12.02 7.87
C ASP A 242 -26.51 -12.01 6.57
N ASN A 243 -25.97 -12.61 5.50
CA ASN A 243 -26.53 -12.60 4.14
C ASN A 243 -26.78 -11.22 3.52
N ASP A 244 -26.30 -10.12 4.13
CA ASP A 244 -26.52 -8.80 3.55
C ASP A 244 -25.49 -8.54 2.44
N VAL A 245 -25.96 -8.58 1.19
CA VAL A 245 -25.15 -8.30 -0.01
C VAL A 245 -24.48 -6.90 0.07
N LYS A 246 -24.99 -5.98 0.90
CA LYS A 246 -24.30 -4.71 1.21
C LYS A 246 -22.89 -4.90 1.78
N ASN A 247 -22.61 -6.00 2.47
CA ASN A 247 -21.27 -6.30 2.98
C ASN A 247 -20.27 -6.60 1.86
N ILE A 248 -20.71 -7.04 0.67
CA ILE A 248 -19.85 -7.13 -0.52
C ILE A 248 -19.45 -5.72 -0.98
N VAL A 249 -20.41 -4.79 -1.01
CA VAL A 249 -20.15 -3.38 -1.36
C VAL A 249 -19.16 -2.76 -0.38
N LYS A 250 -19.33 -3.01 0.92
CA LYS A 250 -18.39 -2.58 1.97
C LYS A 250 -17.01 -3.24 1.82
N GLY A 251 -16.94 -4.55 1.58
CA GLY A 251 -15.66 -5.25 1.34
C GLY A 251 -14.90 -4.70 0.13
N ILE A 252 -15.62 -4.34 -0.94
CA ILE A 252 -15.03 -3.64 -2.11
C ILE A 252 -14.53 -2.24 -1.74
N GLU A 253 -15.26 -1.51 -0.89
CA GLU A 253 -14.85 -0.18 -0.40
C GLU A 253 -13.57 -0.27 0.44
N GLU A 254 -13.52 -1.15 1.44
CA GLU A 254 -12.36 -1.37 2.31
C GLU A 254 -11.15 -1.90 1.52
N GLY A 255 -11.34 -2.84 0.58
CA GLY A 255 -10.27 -3.34 -0.27
C GLY A 255 -9.68 -2.26 -1.19
N ARG A 256 -10.51 -1.37 -1.73
CA ARG A 256 -10.06 -0.19 -2.49
C ARG A 256 -9.34 0.80 -1.57
N LEU A 257 -9.82 1.00 -0.35
CA LEU A 257 -9.25 1.91 0.64
C LEU A 257 -7.84 1.47 1.06
N LEU A 258 -7.70 0.21 1.47
CA LEU A 258 -6.42 -0.38 1.86
C LEU A 258 -5.38 -0.26 0.73
N TYR A 259 -5.74 -0.63 -0.49
CA TYR A 259 -4.85 -0.49 -1.65
C TYR A 259 -4.46 0.97 -1.94
N ALA A 260 -5.40 1.91 -1.76
CA ALA A 260 -5.13 3.33 -1.92
C ALA A 260 -4.17 3.85 -0.83
N ASN A 261 -4.37 3.44 0.43
CA ASN A 261 -3.55 3.86 1.57
C ASN A 261 -2.15 3.25 1.54
N LEU A 262 -1.99 1.98 1.14
CA LEU A 262 -0.67 1.38 0.90
C LEU A 262 0.13 2.19 -0.14
N LYS A 263 -0.52 2.70 -1.21
CA LYS A 263 0.15 3.62 -2.16
C LYS A 263 0.54 4.96 -1.53
N LYS A 264 -0.17 5.46 -0.51
CA LYS A 264 0.18 6.70 0.23
C LYS A 264 1.39 6.45 1.13
N THR A 265 1.35 5.40 1.94
CA THR A 265 2.45 4.98 2.82
C THR A 265 3.75 4.77 2.04
N ILE A 266 3.72 4.05 0.91
CA ILE A 266 4.93 3.85 0.10
C ILE A 266 5.42 5.15 -0.55
N ALA A 267 4.52 6.04 -1.01
CA ALA A 267 4.95 7.33 -1.56
C ALA A 267 5.60 8.23 -0.49
N TYR A 268 5.12 8.14 0.75
CA TYR A 268 5.69 8.80 1.91
C TYR A 268 7.09 8.26 2.23
N THR A 269 7.24 6.96 2.52
CA THR A 269 8.52 6.34 2.94
C THR A 269 9.61 6.26 1.87
N LEU A 270 9.29 6.50 0.59
CA LEU A 270 10.32 6.62 -0.44
C LEU A 270 10.81 8.06 -0.65
N THR A 271 10.22 9.04 0.04
CA THR A 271 10.53 10.45 -0.20
C THR A 271 11.71 10.95 0.66
N HIS A 272 11.89 10.48 1.89
CA HIS A 272 12.94 10.95 2.81
C HIS A 272 14.35 10.42 2.46
N LEU A 273 14.40 9.28 1.76
CA LEU A 273 15.63 8.64 1.28
C LEU A 273 16.48 9.55 0.36
N MET A 274 15.88 10.52 -0.34
CA MET A 274 16.62 11.46 -1.20
C MET A 274 17.41 12.52 -0.40
N PRO A 275 16.81 13.22 0.58
CA PRO A 275 17.54 14.01 1.57
C PRO A 275 18.72 13.27 2.22
N GLU A 276 18.57 12.01 2.62
CA GLU A 276 19.65 11.23 3.23
C GLU A 276 20.74 10.88 2.24
N LEU A 277 20.37 10.41 1.05
CA LEU A 277 21.30 10.14 -0.03
C LEU A 277 22.15 11.39 -0.33
N TYR A 278 21.56 12.59 -0.45
CA TYR A 278 22.32 13.80 -0.72
C TYR A 278 23.18 14.28 0.46
N ALA A 279 22.74 14.07 1.71
CA ALA A 279 23.54 14.38 2.91
C ALA A 279 24.89 13.63 2.94
N ILE A 280 24.94 12.45 2.30
CA ILE A 280 26.11 11.58 2.21
C ILE A 280 26.84 11.76 0.87
N LEU A 281 26.14 11.65 -0.26
CA LEU A 281 26.70 11.56 -1.61
C LEU A 281 27.59 12.76 -1.96
N LEU A 282 27.24 13.95 -1.49
CA LEU A 282 28.04 15.17 -1.68
C LEU A 282 29.41 15.11 -0.97
N THR A 283 29.51 14.35 0.12
CA THR A 283 30.79 14.06 0.79
C THR A 283 31.71 13.26 -0.12
N PHE A 284 31.18 12.29 -0.87
CA PHE A 284 31.96 11.39 -1.71
C PHE A 284 32.29 11.97 -3.10
N ILE A 285 31.38 12.73 -3.72
CA ILE A 285 31.61 13.26 -5.07
C ILE A 285 32.46 14.54 -5.04
N ILE A 286 32.20 15.46 -4.10
CA ILE A 286 32.81 16.81 -4.08
C ILE A 286 33.49 17.17 -2.76
N GLY A 287 33.72 16.18 -1.87
CA GLY A 287 34.39 16.38 -0.58
C GLY A 287 33.69 17.39 0.34
N PHE A 288 32.37 17.49 0.24
CA PHE A 288 31.54 18.36 1.06
C PHE A 288 31.45 17.83 2.50
N PRO A 289 31.31 18.65 3.55
CA PRO A 289 31.26 18.13 4.91
C PRO A 289 29.94 17.38 5.16
N LEU A 290 30.02 16.22 5.81
CA LEU A 290 28.92 15.25 5.95
C LEU A 290 27.65 15.83 6.62
N GLY A 291 26.53 15.83 5.87
CA GLY A 291 25.27 16.47 6.26
C GLY A 291 24.46 15.74 7.35
N LEU A 292 24.59 14.41 7.42
CA LEU A 292 23.95 13.57 8.45
C LEU A 292 24.92 12.46 8.92
N SER A 293 24.99 12.22 10.23
CA SER A 293 25.73 11.08 10.80
C SER A 293 24.95 9.76 10.69
N SER A 294 25.64 8.62 10.80
CA SER A 294 25.03 7.27 10.83
C SER A 294 23.86 7.19 11.82
N LEU A 295 24.03 7.76 13.02
CA LEU A 295 22.99 7.73 14.06
C LEU A 295 21.84 8.69 13.77
N GLN A 296 22.06 9.77 13.00
CA GLN A 296 20.94 10.63 12.56
C GLN A 296 20.05 9.90 11.55
N ILE A 297 20.63 9.17 10.59
CA ILE A 297 19.87 8.38 9.60
C ILE A 297 19.03 7.30 10.31
N VAL A 298 19.66 6.45 11.13
CA VAL A 298 18.93 5.40 11.87
C VAL A 298 17.88 5.97 12.84
N THR A 299 18.08 7.16 13.42
CA THR A 299 17.01 7.80 14.22
C THR A 299 15.88 8.39 13.39
N ILE A 300 16.11 8.72 12.11
CA ILE A 300 15.05 9.09 11.18
C ILE A 300 14.25 7.83 10.79
N ASP A 301 14.92 6.87 10.13
CA ASP A 301 14.29 5.68 9.55
C ASP A 301 13.52 4.82 10.57
N LEU A 302 14.14 4.54 11.74
CA LEU A 302 13.57 3.63 12.73
C LEU A 302 12.57 4.32 13.67
N ILE A 303 12.69 5.63 13.92
CA ILE A 303 11.99 6.29 15.04
C ILE A 303 11.03 7.39 14.57
N THR A 304 11.45 8.32 13.71
CA THR A 304 10.57 9.41 13.27
C THR A 304 9.67 8.99 12.11
N GLU A 305 10.13 8.16 11.18
CA GLU A 305 9.37 7.83 9.96
C GLU A 305 8.31 6.72 10.14
N LEU A 306 8.55 5.74 11.01
CA LEU A 306 7.62 4.61 11.18
C LEU A 306 6.22 5.02 11.69
N PRO A 307 6.06 5.87 12.73
CA PRO A 307 4.71 6.23 13.20
C PRO A 307 3.87 6.99 12.15
N PRO A 308 4.38 8.01 11.45
CA PRO A 308 3.67 8.68 10.34
C PRO A 308 3.31 7.73 9.19
N SER A 309 4.26 6.88 8.79
CA SER A 309 4.08 5.85 7.75
C SER A 309 2.92 4.88 8.07
N ILE A 310 2.87 4.38 9.30
CA ILE A 310 1.80 3.50 9.78
C ILE A 310 0.48 4.28 9.89
N ALA A 311 0.49 5.54 10.34
CA ALA A 311 -0.71 6.35 10.47
C ALA A 311 -1.45 6.59 9.14
N LEU A 312 -0.74 6.64 8.02
CA LEU A 312 -1.33 6.73 6.67
C LEU A 312 -2.16 5.48 6.28
N THR A 313 -1.96 4.33 6.92
CA THR A 313 -2.79 3.13 6.68
C THR A 313 -4.23 3.32 7.17
N PHE A 314 -4.43 4.15 8.20
CA PHE A 314 -5.73 4.50 8.79
C PHE A 314 -6.40 5.73 8.14
N GLU A 315 -5.86 6.24 7.02
CA GLU A 315 -6.38 7.42 6.35
C GLU A 315 -7.77 7.15 5.71
N PRO A 316 -8.82 7.97 5.94
CA PRO A 316 -10.12 7.77 5.32
C PRO A 316 -10.10 7.85 3.79
N GLY A 317 -11.09 7.20 3.16
CA GLY A 317 -11.23 7.16 1.71
C GLY A 317 -11.55 8.51 1.07
N GLU A 318 -11.00 8.72 -0.13
CA GLU A 318 -11.38 9.85 -1.00
C GLU A 318 -12.84 9.66 -1.46
N ARG A 319 -13.63 10.76 -1.52
CA ARG A 319 -15.10 10.72 -1.66
C ARG A 319 -15.63 10.00 -2.91
N ASP A 320 -14.80 9.80 -3.92
CA ASP A 320 -15.13 9.14 -5.19
C ASP A 320 -14.62 7.69 -5.28
N ILE A 321 -14.08 7.10 -4.20
CA ILE A 321 -13.46 5.76 -4.21
C ILE A 321 -14.36 4.66 -4.79
N MET A 322 -15.67 4.69 -4.49
CA MET A 322 -16.67 3.76 -5.03
C MET A 322 -17.24 4.17 -6.40
N ARG A 323 -17.02 5.41 -6.84
CA ARG A 323 -17.44 5.90 -8.17
C ARG A 323 -16.41 5.61 -9.26
N ARG A 324 -15.18 5.22 -8.89
CA ARG A 324 -14.10 4.83 -9.81
C ARG A 324 -14.38 3.46 -10.43
N PRO A 325 -14.01 3.23 -11.71
CA PRO A 325 -13.99 1.88 -12.27
C PRO A 325 -12.99 0.99 -11.51
N PRO A 326 -13.12 -0.36 -11.60
CA PRO A 326 -12.12 -1.28 -11.08
C PRO A 326 -10.71 -0.99 -11.61
N ARG A 327 -9.68 -1.33 -10.81
CA ARG A 327 -8.29 -1.22 -11.26
C ARG A 327 -7.99 -2.26 -12.34
N LYS A 328 -7.19 -1.89 -13.34
CA LYS A 328 -6.69 -2.85 -14.34
C LYS A 328 -5.79 -3.88 -13.64
N THR A 329 -5.81 -5.14 -14.06
CA THR A 329 -4.93 -6.20 -13.52
C THR A 329 -3.44 -5.86 -13.65
N THR A 330 -3.07 -5.05 -14.65
CA THR A 330 -1.70 -4.55 -14.85
C THR A 330 -1.28 -3.40 -13.92
N SER A 331 -2.18 -2.85 -13.09
CA SER A 331 -1.86 -1.73 -12.18
C SER A 331 -0.97 -2.20 -11.02
N ARG A 332 0.27 -1.73 -10.97
CA ARG A 332 1.21 -2.06 -9.88
C ARG A 332 0.95 -1.20 -8.64
N LEU A 333 1.24 -1.76 -7.46
CA LEU A 333 1.24 -1.01 -6.20
C LEU A 333 2.33 0.08 -6.25
N VAL A 334 3.57 -0.32 -6.51
CA VAL A 334 4.67 0.59 -6.85
C VAL A 334 4.68 0.81 -8.37
N SER A 335 4.22 1.98 -8.81
CA SER A 335 4.30 2.39 -10.22
C SER A 335 5.56 3.21 -10.47
N ARG A 336 6.13 3.14 -11.70
CA ARG A 336 7.25 4.02 -12.12
C ARG A 336 6.96 5.50 -11.85
N ALA A 337 5.69 5.85 -11.95
CA ALA A 337 5.21 7.21 -11.82
C ALA A 337 5.16 7.62 -10.33
N LEU A 338 4.74 6.74 -9.41
CA LEU A 338 4.90 6.94 -7.95
C LEU A 338 6.37 7.11 -7.55
N LEU A 339 7.27 6.30 -8.14
CA LEU A 339 8.72 6.45 -7.92
C LEU A 339 9.24 7.81 -8.42
N ALA A 340 8.74 8.30 -9.56
CA ALA A 340 9.09 9.62 -10.08
C ALA A 340 8.66 10.74 -9.11
N TYR A 341 7.44 10.69 -8.56
CA TYR A 341 7.01 11.66 -7.53
C TYR A 341 7.92 11.65 -6.30
N SER A 342 8.15 10.48 -5.73
CA SER A 342 8.88 10.36 -4.45
C SER A 342 10.35 10.75 -4.62
N TYR A 343 11.03 10.20 -5.64
CA TYR A 343 12.46 10.42 -5.84
C TYR A 343 12.80 11.69 -6.64
N LEU A 344 12.13 11.98 -7.75
CA LEU A 344 12.51 13.08 -8.65
C LEU A 344 11.90 14.43 -8.26
N PHE A 345 10.78 14.44 -7.53
CA PHE A 345 10.08 15.68 -7.17
C PHE A 345 10.06 15.93 -5.66
N ALA A 346 9.24 15.21 -4.90
CA ALA A 346 9.01 15.49 -3.48
C ALA A 346 10.31 15.38 -2.66
N GLY A 347 11.08 14.30 -2.83
CA GLY A 347 12.33 14.09 -2.10
C GLY A 347 13.39 15.13 -2.48
N ASN A 348 13.44 15.53 -3.76
CA ASN A 348 14.33 16.59 -4.22
C ASN A 348 13.97 17.97 -3.63
N ILE A 349 12.67 18.31 -3.53
CA ILE A 349 12.20 19.53 -2.87
C ILE A 349 12.64 19.57 -1.40
N ILE A 350 12.48 18.45 -0.67
CA ILE A 350 12.92 18.36 0.73
C ILE A 350 14.45 18.47 0.82
N ALA A 351 15.19 17.77 -0.03
CA ALA A 351 16.66 17.74 0.02
C ALA A 351 17.29 19.11 -0.29
N VAL A 352 16.70 19.88 -1.22
CA VAL A 352 17.08 21.28 -1.48
C VAL A 352 16.81 22.16 -0.25
N GLY A 353 15.69 21.93 0.45
CA GLY A 353 15.38 22.57 1.73
C GLY A 353 16.41 22.28 2.82
N CYS A 354 16.75 21.01 3.02
CA CYS A 354 17.77 20.59 4.00
C CYS A 354 19.15 21.18 3.67
N MET A 355 19.53 21.21 2.39
CA MET A 355 20.77 21.86 1.94
C MET A 355 20.75 23.37 2.21
N ALA A 356 19.63 24.05 1.98
CA ALA A 356 19.51 25.48 2.26
C ALA A 356 19.64 25.79 3.77
N ALA A 357 19.05 24.95 4.63
CA ALA A 357 19.19 25.06 6.09
C ALA A 357 20.63 24.78 6.56
N TYR A 358 21.30 23.80 5.94
CA TYR A 358 22.69 23.42 6.22
C TYR A 358 23.69 24.53 5.85
N LEU A 359 23.46 25.22 4.72
CA LEU A 359 24.35 26.26 4.20
C LEU A 359 24.25 27.62 4.91
N TYR A 360 23.27 27.83 5.79
CA TYR A 360 22.97 29.16 6.33
C TYR A 360 24.05 29.72 7.27
N TYR A 361 25.03 28.93 7.72
CA TYR A 361 26.03 29.31 8.73
C TYR A 361 27.14 30.27 8.25
N GLY A 362 26.90 31.04 7.18
CA GLY A 362 27.78 32.13 6.73
C GLY A 362 29.02 31.70 5.96
N ILE A 363 29.14 30.41 5.62
CA ILE A 363 30.26 29.87 4.82
C ILE A 363 29.72 29.58 3.41
N ARG A 364 30.40 30.08 2.36
CA ARG A 364 29.88 29.91 0.99
C ARG A 364 30.09 28.46 0.53
N PRO A 365 29.19 27.90 -0.31
CA PRO A 365 29.32 26.52 -0.78
C PRO A 365 30.68 26.19 -1.41
N LYS A 366 31.28 27.15 -2.14
CA LYS A 366 32.61 26.99 -2.76
C LYS A 366 33.74 26.79 -1.74
N ASP A 367 33.64 27.42 -0.57
CA ASP A 367 34.66 27.34 0.48
C ASP A 367 34.60 25.94 1.17
N LEU A 368 33.48 25.21 1.02
CA LEU A 368 33.26 23.88 1.63
C LEU A 368 33.70 22.70 0.74
N LEU A 369 33.97 22.92 -0.55
CA LEU A 369 34.34 21.86 -1.49
C LEU A 369 35.71 21.27 -1.13
N PHE A 370 35.83 19.93 -1.19
CA PHE A 370 37.06 19.19 -0.88
C PHE A 370 37.64 19.43 0.52
N THR A 371 36.81 19.83 1.49
CA THR A 371 37.25 20.10 2.88
C THR A 371 36.98 18.95 3.85
N SER A 372 36.17 17.95 3.48
CA SER A 372 35.66 16.91 4.39
C SER A 372 36.71 15.99 5.02
N SER A 373 37.88 15.85 4.39
CA SER A 373 38.99 14.99 4.87
C SER A 373 39.94 15.68 5.84
N GLU A 374 40.06 17.01 5.78
CA GLU A 374 41.09 17.78 6.52
C GLU A 374 40.51 18.68 7.61
N TYR A 375 39.25 19.11 7.44
CA TYR A 375 38.58 20.08 8.32
C TYR A 375 37.38 19.44 9.04
N TRP A 376 36.69 20.22 9.88
CA TRP A 376 35.45 19.78 10.59
C TRP A 376 35.63 18.66 11.62
N THR A 377 36.88 18.32 11.94
CA THR A 377 37.26 17.37 12.99
C THR A 377 37.90 18.08 14.19
N ILE A 378 37.97 17.41 15.34
CA ILE A 378 38.49 17.98 16.60
C ILE A 378 39.96 18.41 16.47
N ASN A 379 40.74 17.70 15.66
CA ASN A 379 42.18 17.91 15.47
C ASN A 379 42.53 18.59 14.13
N ALA A 380 41.54 19.23 13.48
CA ALA A 380 41.76 19.95 12.23
C ALA A 380 42.73 21.14 12.39
N ASN A 381 43.25 21.65 11.27
CA ASN A 381 43.92 22.94 11.24
C ASN A 381 42.91 24.11 11.19
N ASN A 382 43.37 25.34 11.40
CA ASN A 382 42.54 26.54 11.21
C ASN A 382 42.06 26.63 9.75
N PHE A 383 40.75 26.57 9.54
CA PHE A 383 40.13 26.69 8.23
C PHE A 383 39.97 28.18 7.88
N THR A 384 40.45 28.59 6.70
CA THR A 384 40.35 29.98 6.22
C THR A 384 39.57 30.01 4.92
N THR A 385 38.49 30.79 4.88
CA THR A 385 37.66 30.96 3.67
C THR A 385 38.27 31.96 2.69
N ASP A 386 37.84 31.96 1.43
CA ASP A 386 38.20 33.00 0.43
C ASP A 386 37.72 34.42 0.83
N ALA A 387 37.01 34.58 1.95
CA ALA A 387 36.58 35.87 2.51
C ALA A 387 37.53 36.38 3.61
N GLY A 388 38.58 35.63 3.96
CA GLY A 388 39.49 35.93 5.07
C GLY A 388 38.93 35.58 6.46
N LEU A 389 37.76 34.95 6.55
CA LEU A 389 37.24 34.44 7.83
C LEU A 389 38.02 33.18 8.22
N VAL A 390 38.61 33.20 9.41
CA VAL A 390 39.38 32.10 10.01
C VAL A 390 38.54 31.40 11.09
N PHE A 391 38.37 30.09 10.95
CA PHE A 391 37.63 29.24 11.87
C PHE A 391 38.57 28.28 12.59
N THR A 392 38.66 28.40 13.92
CA THR A 392 39.41 27.45 14.76
C THR A 392 38.71 26.08 14.78
N PRO A 393 39.41 24.97 15.11
CA PRO A 393 38.82 23.63 15.06
C PRO A 393 37.59 23.46 15.94
N SER A 394 37.57 24.08 17.12
CA SER A 394 36.39 24.10 18.01
C SER A 394 35.19 24.81 17.39
N VAL A 395 35.40 25.88 16.62
CA VAL A 395 34.33 26.58 15.92
C VAL A 395 33.87 25.80 14.68
N GLN A 396 34.78 25.17 13.93
CA GLN A 396 34.44 24.29 12.81
C GLN A 396 33.53 23.14 13.27
N VAL A 397 33.93 22.42 14.32
CA VAL A 397 33.13 21.30 14.87
C VAL A 397 31.76 21.79 15.34
N ARG A 398 31.68 22.92 16.06
CA ARG A 398 30.39 23.50 16.47
C ARG A 398 29.50 23.81 15.27
N ILE A 399 29.99 24.56 14.29
CA ILE A 399 29.21 24.95 13.10
C ILE A 399 28.73 23.70 12.36
N HIS A 400 29.59 22.71 12.18
CA HIS A 400 29.23 21.46 11.51
C HIS A 400 28.14 20.69 12.26
N ARG A 401 28.23 20.60 13.59
CA ARG A 401 27.21 19.97 14.45
C ARG A 401 25.86 20.70 14.41
N GLN A 402 25.87 22.03 14.37
CA GLN A 402 24.67 22.85 14.20
C GLN A 402 24.07 22.70 12.79
N ALA A 403 24.90 22.60 11.75
CA ALA A 403 24.45 22.37 10.38
C ALA A 403 23.81 20.98 10.19
N ARG A 404 24.39 19.94 10.79
CA ARG A 404 23.78 18.59 10.86
C ARG A 404 22.45 18.57 11.60
N ALA A 405 22.34 19.31 12.70
CA ALA A 405 21.06 19.48 13.42
C ALA A 405 20.02 20.18 12.52
N ALA A 406 20.45 21.18 11.75
CA ALA A 406 19.57 21.90 10.83
C ALA A 406 19.09 21.05 9.65
N TRP A 407 19.94 20.16 9.12
CA TRP A 407 19.54 19.18 8.12
C TRP A 407 18.45 18.25 8.69
N GLN A 408 18.69 17.65 9.87
CA GLN A 408 17.75 16.71 10.48
C GLN A 408 16.40 17.36 10.87
N ILE A 409 16.41 18.56 11.47
CA ILE A 409 15.16 19.29 11.74
C ILE A 409 14.39 19.54 10.45
N THR A 410 15.08 20.01 9.39
CA THR A 410 14.42 20.37 8.14
C THR A 410 13.84 19.14 7.42
N LEU A 411 14.55 18.01 7.46
CA LEU A 411 14.13 16.74 6.86
C LEU A 411 12.87 16.21 7.56
N VAL A 412 12.97 15.96 8.87
CA VAL A 412 11.88 15.37 9.67
C VAL A 412 10.64 16.26 9.60
N MET A 413 10.77 17.56 9.87
CA MET A 413 9.62 18.45 9.78
C MET A 413 9.04 18.58 8.38
N ALA A 414 9.85 18.52 7.33
CA ALA A 414 9.32 18.50 5.97
C ALA A 414 8.58 17.19 5.65
N GLN A 415 8.93 16.06 6.28
CA GLN A 415 8.18 14.81 6.19
C GLN A 415 6.87 14.88 6.97
N ALA A 416 6.86 15.37 8.22
CA ALA A 416 5.64 15.69 8.95
C ALA A 416 4.63 16.51 8.11
N PHE A 417 5.12 17.48 7.33
CA PHE A 417 4.29 18.20 6.37
C PHE A 417 3.91 17.33 5.16
N HIS A 418 4.87 16.66 4.51
CA HIS A 418 4.65 15.80 3.34
C HIS A 418 3.60 14.69 3.56
N LEU A 419 3.48 14.16 4.79
CA LEU A 419 2.40 13.24 5.18
C LEU A 419 1.03 13.80 4.76
N PHE A 420 0.78 15.08 5.02
CA PHE A 420 -0.49 15.71 4.68
C PHE A 420 -0.72 15.76 3.16
N MET A 421 0.30 16.08 2.37
CA MET A 421 0.21 16.01 0.90
C MET A 421 -0.08 14.58 0.42
N CYS A 422 0.52 13.58 1.07
CA CYS A 422 0.28 12.16 0.81
C CYS A 422 -1.12 11.65 1.22
N THR A 423 -1.86 12.32 2.11
CA THR A 423 -3.24 11.91 2.46
C THR A 423 -4.18 11.89 1.24
N THR A 424 -3.90 12.74 0.24
CA THR A 424 -4.72 12.94 -0.96
C THR A 424 -3.96 12.71 -2.25
N ARG A 425 -4.55 11.97 -3.19
CA ARG A 425 -3.92 11.64 -4.48
C ARG A 425 -4.62 12.22 -5.71
N ARG A 426 -5.91 12.60 -5.58
CA ARG A 426 -6.72 13.18 -6.67
C ARG A 426 -7.59 14.39 -6.29
N ILE A 427 -7.83 14.61 -5.00
CA ILE A 427 -8.63 15.74 -4.50
C ILE A 427 -7.73 16.72 -3.78
N SER A 428 -8.00 18.02 -3.91
CA SER A 428 -7.32 19.08 -3.16
C SER A 428 -7.36 18.80 -1.64
N LEU A 429 -6.24 19.03 -0.96
CA LEU A 429 -6.08 18.81 0.48
C LEU A 429 -7.15 19.56 1.27
N PHE A 430 -7.47 20.79 0.86
CA PHE A 430 -8.49 21.64 1.47
C PHE A 430 -9.93 21.10 1.36
N ARG A 431 -10.20 20.18 0.41
CA ARG A 431 -11.51 19.54 0.23
C ARG A 431 -11.63 18.21 0.98
N HIS A 432 -10.51 17.53 1.24
CA HIS A 432 -10.45 16.32 2.07
C HIS A 432 -10.48 16.68 3.55
N GLY A 433 -9.60 17.59 3.96
CA GLY A 433 -9.42 18.05 5.34
C GLY A 433 -8.67 17.05 6.22
N PHE A 434 -8.20 17.53 7.37
CA PHE A 434 -7.42 16.75 8.32
C PHE A 434 -8.35 15.96 9.26
N ARG A 435 -8.63 14.69 8.91
CA ARG A 435 -9.56 13.83 9.67
C ARG A 435 -8.88 12.70 10.44
N ASN A 436 -7.64 12.38 10.11
CA ASN A 436 -6.89 11.28 10.70
C ASN A 436 -6.20 11.71 12.00
N ALA A 437 -6.82 11.40 13.13
CA ALA A 437 -6.26 11.68 14.46
C ALA A 437 -4.97 10.89 14.75
N VAL A 438 -4.80 9.70 14.15
CA VAL A 438 -3.59 8.88 14.32
C VAL A 438 -2.40 9.58 13.66
N ALA A 439 -2.59 10.19 12.48
CA ALA A 439 -1.55 10.98 11.82
C ALA A 439 -1.15 12.22 12.63
N GLY A 440 -2.10 12.92 13.23
CA GLY A 440 -1.81 14.03 14.14
C GLY A 440 -1.01 13.62 15.37
N LEU A 441 -1.33 12.45 15.96
CA LEU A 441 -0.58 11.90 17.09
C LEU A 441 0.81 11.40 16.70
N ALA A 442 0.95 10.81 15.51
CA ALA A 442 2.24 10.39 14.96
C ALA A 442 3.19 11.59 14.77
N ILE A 443 2.71 12.67 14.14
CA ILE A 443 3.48 13.92 13.97
C ILE A 443 3.82 14.57 15.32
N LEU A 444 2.92 14.52 16.30
CA LEU A 444 3.23 15.02 17.65
C LEU A 444 4.38 14.21 18.29
N LEU A 445 4.34 12.88 18.19
CA LEU A 445 5.40 12.00 18.68
C LEU A 445 6.74 12.27 17.96
N GLU A 446 6.69 12.40 16.64
CA GLU A 446 7.82 12.73 15.76
C GLU A 446 8.51 14.03 16.19
N VAL A 447 7.74 15.11 16.39
CA VAL A 447 8.24 16.41 16.88
C VAL A 447 8.85 16.30 18.28
N LEU A 448 8.25 15.52 19.18
CA LEU A 448 8.78 15.30 20.54
C LEU A 448 10.10 14.52 20.52
N VAL A 449 10.19 13.48 19.70
CA VAL A 449 11.41 12.67 19.49
C VAL A 449 12.53 13.51 18.88
N LEU A 450 12.22 14.30 17.84
CA LEU A 450 13.17 15.23 17.22
C LEU A 450 13.70 16.24 18.24
N ASN A 451 12.83 16.84 19.06
CA ASN A 451 13.24 17.78 20.09
C ASN A 451 14.09 17.11 21.19
N PHE A 452 13.75 15.88 21.60
CA PHE A 452 14.57 15.10 22.51
C PHE A 452 15.99 14.89 21.97
N PHE A 453 16.12 14.44 20.72
CA PHE A 453 17.43 14.17 20.11
C PHE A 453 18.28 15.42 19.86
N ILE A 454 17.68 16.55 19.45
CA ILE A 454 18.43 17.77 19.12
C ILE A 454 18.72 18.67 20.34
N TYR A 455 17.85 18.70 21.36
CA TYR A 455 17.94 19.68 22.46
C TYR A 455 18.28 19.08 23.83
N THR A 456 18.38 17.76 23.98
CA THR A 456 18.70 17.14 25.28
C THR A 456 20.23 17.05 25.48
N PRO A 457 20.81 17.66 26.53
CA PRO A 457 22.23 17.52 26.83
C PRO A 457 22.64 16.06 27.04
N GLY A 458 23.84 15.69 26.58
CA GLY A 458 24.31 14.30 26.54
C GLY A 458 23.83 13.53 25.31
N VAL A 459 22.55 13.58 24.97
CA VAL A 459 22.03 12.96 23.72
C VAL A 459 22.67 13.61 22.49
N GLN A 460 22.83 14.94 22.52
CA GLN A 460 23.57 15.71 21.53
C GLN A 460 25.01 15.22 21.29
N THR A 461 25.73 14.81 22.35
CA THR A 461 27.12 14.38 22.23
C THR A 461 27.23 12.99 21.61
N TRP A 462 26.21 12.14 21.76
CA TRP A 462 26.11 10.85 21.08
C TRP A 462 25.76 11.02 19.60
N ILE A 463 24.73 11.81 19.28
CA ILE A 463 24.30 12.03 17.88
C ILE A 463 25.34 12.83 17.07
N GLY A 464 26.16 13.64 17.74
CA GLY A 464 27.12 14.52 17.09
C GLY A 464 26.45 15.76 16.50
N VAL A 465 25.51 16.34 17.26
CA VAL A 465 24.80 17.59 16.97
C VAL A 465 25.01 18.60 18.10
N GLU A 466 24.64 19.84 17.84
CA GLU A 466 24.70 20.95 18.81
C GLU A 466 23.54 21.90 18.51
N HIS A 467 23.02 22.60 19.52
CA HIS A 467 21.82 23.44 19.41
C HIS A 467 21.86 24.36 18.18
N PRO A 468 21.00 24.13 17.16
CA PRO A 468 20.91 25.03 16.03
C PRO A 468 20.16 26.31 16.43
N PRO A 469 20.43 27.45 15.76
CA PRO A 469 19.65 28.66 15.97
C PRO A 469 18.17 28.47 15.63
N GLY A 470 17.28 29.14 16.37
CA GLY A 470 15.81 28.95 16.23
C GLY A 470 15.23 29.25 14.84
N PHE A 471 15.88 30.09 14.01
CA PHE A 471 15.41 30.37 12.65
C PHE A 471 15.41 29.13 11.74
N VAL A 472 16.14 28.06 12.09
CA VAL A 472 16.22 26.83 11.29
C VAL A 472 14.84 26.22 11.05
N TRP A 473 13.93 26.34 12.02
CA TRP A 473 12.53 25.92 11.90
C TRP A 473 11.72 26.70 10.84
N LEU A 474 12.23 27.82 10.31
CA LEU A 474 11.59 28.52 9.19
C LEU A 474 11.85 27.82 7.85
N PHE A 475 12.95 27.05 7.72
CA PHE A 475 13.24 26.30 6.49
C PHE A 475 12.23 25.18 6.26
N CYS A 476 11.82 24.44 7.28
CA CYS A 476 10.79 23.42 7.11
C CYS A 476 9.42 24.02 6.76
N LEU A 477 9.08 25.19 7.29
CA LEU A 477 7.86 25.92 6.89
C LEU A 477 7.92 26.37 5.41
N PHE A 478 9.08 26.84 4.95
CA PHE A 478 9.27 27.17 3.53
C PHE A 478 9.12 25.94 2.64
N VAL A 479 9.75 24.82 3.00
CA VAL A 479 9.61 23.54 2.27
C VAL A 479 8.17 23.05 2.27
N ALA A 480 7.44 23.18 3.39
CA ALA A 480 6.03 22.83 3.48
C ALA A 480 5.17 23.62 2.49
N VAL A 481 5.40 24.93 2.36
CA VAL A 481 4.69 25.78 1.40
C VAL A 481 5.03 25.38 -0.04
N VAL A 482 6.29 25.08 -0.36
CA VAL A 482 6.70 24.62 -1.70
C VAL A 482 6.07 23.26 -2.03
N LEU A 483 6.08 22.30 -1.10
CA LEU A 483 5.43 20.99 -1.26
C LEU A 483 3.91 21.13 -1.42
N LEU A 484 3.27 22.06 -0.69
CA LEU A 484 1.83 22.30 -0.78
C LEU A 484 1.45 22.85 -2.15
N ILE A 485 2.17 23.86 -2.64
CA ILE A 485 1.97 24.44 -3.96
C ILE A 485 2.21 23.38 -5.04
N PHE A 486 3.31 22.64 -4.96
CA PHE A 486 3.61 21.55 -5.90
C PHE A 486 2.49 20.50 -5.93
N ASN A 487 1.99 20.09 -4.76
CA ASN A 487 0.94 19.08 -4.69
C ASN A 487 -0.40 19.58 -5.26
N GLU A 488 -0.84 20.78 -4.91
CA GLU A 488 -2.11 21.33 -5.40
C GLU A 488 -2.07 21.60 -6.92
N VAL A 489 -0.97 22.12 -7.46
CA VAL A 489 -0.79 22.29 -8.92
C VAL A 489 -0.84 20.96 -9.65
N ARG A 490 -0.13 19.93 -9.16
CA ARG A 490 -0.15 18.56 -9.70
C ARG A 490 -1.57 17.95 -9.68
N LEU A 491 -2.36 18.28 -8.67
CA LEU A 491 -3.76 17.85 -8.55
C LEU A 491 -4.67 18.58 -9.55
N GLU A 492 -4.49 19.89 -9.76
CA GLU A 492 -5.25 20.67 -10.74
C GLU A 492 -4.94 20.25 -12.19
N GLU A 493 -3.67 20.01 -12.52
CA GLU A 493 -3.25 19.47 -13.82
C GLU A 493 -3.84 18.08 -14.09
N THR A 494 -4.07 17.25 -13.05
CA THR A 494 -4.67 15.92 -13.22
C THR A 494 -6.20 15.92 -13.41
N HIS A 495 -6.89 17.01 -13.06
CA HIS A 495 -8.29 17.24 -13.47
C HIS A 495 -8.38 17.78 -14.91
N SER A 496 -7.34 18.49 -15.37
CA SER A 496 -7.30 19.11 -16.70
C SER A 496 -6.70 18.20 -17.79
N THR A 497 -5.82 17.27 -17.39
CA THR A 497 -5.02 16.42 -18.28
C THR A 497 -4.67 15.10 -17.58
N VAL A 498 -4.98 13.96 -18.21
CA VAL A 498 -4.89 12.60 -17.62
C VAL A 498 -3.44 12.13 -17.33
N VAL A 499 -2.43 12.99 -17.51
CA VAL A 499 -1.01 12.64 -17.67
C VAL A 499 -0.31 12.24 -16.35
N PHE A 500 -0.62 12.88 -15.22
CA PHE A 500 0.10 12.68 -13.95
C PHE A 500 -0.63 11.84 -12.89
N CYS A 501 -1.71 11.15 -13.27
CA CYS A 501 -2.48 10.35 -12.32
C CYS A 501 -1.95 8.91 -12.24
N TYR A 502 -1.20 8.58 -11.18
CA TYR A 502 -0.58 7.26 -10.97
C TYR A 502 -1.62 6.16 -10.72
N SER A 503 -2.10 5.60 -11.82
CA SER A 503 -3.15 4.58 -11.88
C SER A 503 -2.56 3.19 -11.66
#